data_AF-A0A1R0MBT5-F1
#
_entry.id   AF-A0A1R0MBT5-F1
#
_cell.length_a   1.000
_cell.length_b   1.000
_cell.length_c   1.000
_cell.angle_alpha   90.00
_cell.angle_beta   90.00
_cell.angle_gamma   90.00
#
_symmetry.space_group_name_H-M   'P 1'
#
loop_
_entity.id
_entity.type
_entity.pdbx_description
1 polymer ?
#
loop_
_entity_poly.entity_id
_entity_poly.type
_entity_poly.pdbx_seq_one_letter_code
_entity_poly.pdbx_strand_id
1 'polypeptide(L)'
;MNAQNRISSHDELLSPRPLPLETGIRRLDDGRLLVAVRTELPGCAGRMLEWWFKFFETTQHIRWWHPHDHHRMHGWDKQWRRGESYVGACVRAEESLGDFPPVTAALKFHEPGDFFSADALAQARRQQAVSGLVCARIAFGDEPRLAADGDPQDGEMIHLARDKPQGAVLRSRFVLGGESPVPNELGLGLMQHCYNEFSSLARFLPSLYYGEHANGEKGPLAW
;
A
#
# COMPACT_ATOMS: atom_id res chain seq x y z
N MET A 1 20.94 16.47 -20.13
CA MET A 1 20.81 15.05 -20.52
C MET A 1 19.43 14.61 -20.10
N ASN A 2 18.65 14.06 -21.04
CA ASN A 2 17.19 14.01 -21.01
C ASN A 2 16.60 13.23 -19.83
N ALA A 3 15.78 13.93 -19.04
CA ALA A 3 14.77 13.32 -18.18
C ALA A 3 13.54 13.01 -19.05
N GLN A 4 13.54 11.86 -19.71
CA GLN A 4 12.35 11.31 -20.36
C GLN A 4 12.29 9.80 -20.08
N ASN A 5 11.10 9.35 -19.68
CA ASN A 5 10.66 7.98 -19.36
C ASN A 5 10.85 7.47 -17.92
N ARG A 6 10.02 7.97 -17.00
CA ARG A 6 9.49 7.16 -15.89
C ARG A 6 8.04 7.51 -15.62
N ILE A 7 7.15 7.04 -16.49
CA ILE A 7 5.76 6.79 -16.13
C ILE A 7 5.41 5.44 -16.77
N SER A 8 5.67 4.35 -16.05
CA SER A 8 4.79 3.19 -16.20
C SER A 8 3.52 3.59 -15.48
N SER A 9 2.59 4.26 -16.18
CA SER A 9 1.37 4.71 -15.49
C SER A 9 0.63 3.47 -15.05
N HIS A 10 0.23 3.45 -13.79
CA HIS A 10 -0.53 2.33 -13.24
C HIS A 10 -2.03 2.50 -13.52
N ASP A 11 -2.39 3.31 -14.54
CA ASP A 11 -3.75 3.76 -14.85
C ASP A 11 -4.72 2.61 -15.07
N GLU A 12 -4.24 1.42 -15.47
CA GLU A 12 -5.07 0.23 -15.57
C GLU A 12 -5.73 -0.15 -14.24
N LEU A 13 -5.07 0.12 -13.10
CA LEU A 13 -5.62 -0.15 -11.77
C LEU A 13 -6.90 0.65 -11.50
N LEU A 14 -7.02 1.85 -12.09
CA LEU A 14 -8.19 2.73 -11.95
C LEU A 14 -9.45 2.13 -12.58
N SER A 15 -9.30 1.20 -13.53
CA SER A 15 -10.42 0.59 -14.23
C SER A 15 -11.34 -0.18 -13.27
N PRO A 16 -12.67 0.02 -13.33
CA PRO A 16 -13.61 -0.79 -12.56
C PRO A 16 -13.73 -2.24 -13.06
N ARG A 17 -13.25 -2.52 -14.28
CA ARG A 17 -13.34 -3.83 -14.92
C ARG A 17 -12.25 -4.78 -14.39
N PRO A 18 -12.44 -6.10 -14.54
CA PRO A 18 -11.40 -7.07 -14.26
C PRO A 18 -10.12 -6.78 -15.05
N LEU A 19 -8.98 -7.02 -14.41
CA LEU A 19 -7.66 -6.99 -15.04
C LEU A 19 -7.19 -8.42 -15.38
N PRO A 20 -6.31 -8.59 -16.38
CA PRO A 20 -5.72 -9.89 -16.68
C PRO A 20 -4.96 -10.52 -15.50
N LEU A 21 -4.42 -9.69 -14.59
CA LEU A 21 -3.70 -10.12 -13.40
C LEU A 21 -4.17 -9.34 -12.16
N GLU A 22 -5.15 -9.92 -11.46
CA GLU A 22 -5.68 -9.41 -10.18
C GLU A 22 -4.89 -9.95 -8.99
N THR A 23 -4.46 -11.22 -9.02
CA THR A 23 -3.60 -11.85 -8.01
C THR A 23 -2.59 -12.76 -8.70
N GLY A 24 -1.30 -12.60 -8.37
CA GLY A 24 -0.20 -13.37 -8.96
C GLY A 24 1.04 -12.52 -9.22
N ILE A 25 2.06 -13.13 -9.81
CA ILE A 25 3.33 -12.46 -10.15
C ILE A 25 3.59 -12.48 -11.65
N ARG A 26 4.32 -11.49 -12.15
CA ARG A 26 4.76 -11.41 -13.55
C ARG A 26 6.12 -10.72 -13.64
N ARG A 27 7.05 -11.32 -14.38
CA ARG A 27 8.29 -10.65 -14.78
C ARG A 27 7.98 -9.65 -15.89
N LEU A 28 8.40 -8.40 -15.71
CA LEU A 28 8.30 -7.36 -16.74
C LEU A 28 9.47 -7.46 -17.72
N ASP A 29 9.33 -6.82 -18.89
CA ASP A 29 10.35 -6.85 -19.95
C ASP A 29 11.68 -6.21 -19.52
N ASP A 30 11.62 -5.30 -18.54
CA ASP A 30 12.79 -4.65 -17.93
C ASP A 30 13.41 -5.46 -16.77
N GLY A 31 12.93 -6.68 -16.52
CA GLY A 31 13.43 -7.58 -15.48
C GLY A 31 12.83 -7.35 -14.08
N ARG A 32 12.08 -6.27 -13.86
CA ARG A 32 11.38 -6.04 -12.58
C ARG A 32 10.29 -7.08 -12.35
N LEU A 33 10.02 -7.36 -11.09
CA LEU A 33 8.95 -8.27 -10.67
C LEU A 33 7.71 -7.48 -10.31
N LEU A 34 6.63 -7.71 -11.05
CA LEU A 34 5.30 -7.22 -10.70
C LEU A 34 4.60 -8.25 -9.82
N VAL A 35 4.09 -7.81 -8.66
CA VAL A 35 3.23 -8.59 -7.77
C VAL A 35 1.85 -7.94 -7.73
N ALA A 36 0.82 -8.75 -7.89
CA ALA A 36 -0.59 -8.39 -7.88
C ALA A 36 -1.27 -9.07 -6.69
N VAL A 37 -2.08 -8.33 -5.94
CA VAL A 37 -2.93 -8.90 -4.90
C VAL A 37 -4.28 -8.23 -4.93
N ARG A 38 -5.33 -9.03 -5.04
CA ARG A 38 -6.70 -8.59 -4.86
C ARG A 38 -7.26 -9.14 -3.56
N THR A 39 -7.63 -8.25 -2.65
CA THR A 39 -8.16 -8.60 -1.32
C THR A 39 -9.55 -8.00 -1.15
N GLU A 40 -10.51 -8.81 -0.70
CA GLU A 40 -11.81 -8.29 -0.26
C GLU A 40 -11.66 -7.76 1.17
N LEU A 41 -12.23 -6.59 1.46
CA LEU A 41 -12.23 -5.95 2.78
C LEU A 41 -13.69 -5.81 3.27
N PRO A 42 -14.30 -6.88 3.82
CA PRO A 42 -15.69 -6.84 4.28
C PRO A 42 -15.91 -5.73 5.32
N GLY A 43 -17.01 -4.99 5.17
CA GLY A 43 -17.38 -3.88 6.08
C GLY A 43 -16.45 -2.66 6.06
N CYS A 44 -15.34 -2.71 5.33
CA CYS A 44 -14.41 -1.59 5.21
C CYS A 44 -14.78 -0.64 4.07
N ALA A 45 -14.20 0.55 4.08
CA ALA A 45 -14.29 1.51 2.98
C ALA A 45 -12.92 2.16 2.74
N GLY A 46 -12.72 2.73 1.55
CA GLY A 46 -11.46 3.36 1.16
C GLY A 46 -11.02 4.47 2.13
N ARG A 47 -11.96 5.28 2.63
CA ARG A 47 -11.67 6.31 3.66
C ARG A 47 -11.15 5.74 4.98
N MET A 48 -11.56 4.52 5.36
CA MET A 48 -11.06 3.85 6.57
C MET A 48 -9.63 3.37 6.37
N LEU A 49 -9.32 2.87 5.17
CA LEU A 49 -7.96 2.52 4.79
C LEU A 49 -7.06 3.77 4.79
N GLU A 50 -7.48 4.88 4.18
CA GLU A 50 -6.68 6.12 4.18
C GLU A 50 -6.48 6.68 5.59
N TRP A 51 -7.48 6.56 6.46
CA TRP A 51 -7.34 6.92 7.88
C TRP A 51 -6.32 6.04 8.60
N TRP A 52 -6.32 4.72 8.36
CA TRP A 52 -5.37 3.80 8.99
C TRP A 52 -3.92 4.26 8.79
N PHE A 53 -3.56 4.67 7.57
CA PHE A 53 -2.21 5.19 7.25
C PHE A 53 -1.88 6.55 7.88
N LYS A 54 -2.87 7.31 8.35
CA LYS A 54 -2.67 8.53 9.15
C LYS A 54 -2.57 8.23 10.65
N PHE A 55 -3.06 7.06 11.07
CA PHE A 55 -3.24 6.68 12.47
C PHE A 55 -2.12 5.79 13.01
N PHE A 56 -1.64 4.80 12.25
CA PHE A 56 -0.68 3.84 12.79
C PHE A 56 0.67 4.52 13.11
N GLU A 57 1.30 4.10 14.20
CA GLU A 57 2.49 4.77 14.75
C GLU A 57 3.39 3.82 15.56
N THR A 58 2.80 2.78 16.15
CA THR A 58 3.49 1.93 17.11
C THR A 58 3.72 0.53 16.55
N THR A 59 4.69 -0.17 17.15
CA THR A 59 4.88 -1.62 16.90
C THR A 59 3.61 -2.42 17.20
N GLN A 60 2.81 -1.99 18.17
CA GLN A 60 1.53 -2.64 18.47
C GLN A 60 0.53 -2.48 17.32
N HIS A 61 0.44 -1.30 16.70
CA HIS A 61 -0.45 -1.06 15.57
C HIS A 61 -0.12 -1.95 14.38
N ILE A 62 1.15 -2.05 13.98
CA ILE A 62 1.54 -2.93 12.87
C ILE A 62 1.36 -4.41 13.22
N ARG A 63 1.51 -4.82 14.48
CA ARG A 63 1.20 -6.21 14.91
C ARG A 63 -0.28 -6.54 14.84
N TRP A 64 -1.18 -5.58 15.06
CA TRP A 64 -2.62 -5.81 14.81
C TRP A 64 -2.88 -6.08 13.33
N TRP A 65 -2.14 -5.36 12.47
CA TRP A 65 -2.27 -5.46 11.02
C TRP A 65 -1.75 -6.81 10.49
N HIS A 66 -0.56 -7.26 10.91
CA HIS A 66 -0.07 -8.60 10.57
C HIS A 66 0.68 -9.22 11.77
N PRO A 67 0.02 -10.06 12.60
CA PRO A 67 0.60 -10.52 13.87
C PRO A 67 1.79 -11.48 13.72
N HIS A 68 1.94 -12.14 12.56
CA HIS A 68 3.06 -13.04 12.29
C HIS A 68 4.27 -12.34 11.66
N ASP A 69 4.05 -11.44 10.70
CA ASP A 69 5.10 -10.89 9.86
C ASP A 69 5.55 -9.49 10.30
N HIS A 70 4.74 -8.71 11.03
CA HIS A 70 5.16 -7.39 11.50
C HIS A 70 5.87 -7.46 12.87
N HIS A 71 7.18 -7.33 12.86
CA HIS A 71 8.01 -7.54 14.06
C HIS A 71 8.21 -6.27 14.86
N ARG A 72 8.61 -5.18 14.19
CA ARG A 72 9.02 -3.94 14.86
C ARG A 72 8.80 -2.73 13.97
N MET A 73 8.30 -1.65 14.56
CA MET A 73 8.26 -0.33 13.92
C MET A 73 9.42 0.52 14.42
N HIS A 74 10.20 1.09 13.50
CA HIS A 74 11.28 2.03 13.82
C HIS A 74 10.79 3.48 13.86
N GLY A 75 9.59 3.74 13.32
CA GLY A 75 8.88 5.01 13.42
C GLY A 75 8.74 5.71 12.07
N TRP A 76 8.03 6.83 12.12
CA TRP A 76 7.88 7.78 11.03
C TRP A 76 8.98 8.84 11.08
N ASP A 77 9.33 9.40 9.91
CA ASP A 77 10.19 10.59 9.86
C ASP A 77 9.45 11.89 10.22
N LYS A 78 10.19 13.00 10.20
CA LYS A 78 9.69 14.33 10.57
C LYS A 78 8.64 14.92 9.62
N GLN A 79 8.43 14.34 8.44
CA GLN A 79 7.43 14.83 7.49
C GLN A 79 6.03 14.29 7.80
N TRP A 80 5.95 13.23 8.61
CA TRP A 80 4.67 12.67 9.03
C TRP A 80 3.91 13.64 9.93
N ARG A 81 2.66 13.93 9.55
CA ARG A 81 1.74 14.75 10.32
C ARG A 81 0.67 13.83 10.89
N ARG A 82 0.88 13.36 12.12
CA ARG A 82 0.01 12.41 12.81
C ARG A 82 -1.48 12.80 12.71
N GLY A 83 -2.31 11.88 12.24
CA GLY A 83 -3.75 12.08 12.07
C GLY A 83 -4.16 12.95 10.87
N GLU A 84 -3.20 13.60 10.20
CA GLU A 84 -3.48 14.56 9.12
C GLU A 84 -3.00 14.03 7.77
N SER A 85 -1.70 13.74 7.64
CA SER A 85 -1.10 13.32 6.37
C SER A 85 0.17 12.49 6.59
N TYR A 86 0.33 11.47 5.74
CA TYR A 86 1.54 10.67 5.60
C TYR A 86 2.28 10.94 4.29
N VAL A 87 1.71 11.74 3.38
CA VAL A 87 2.33 12.04 2.08
C VAL A 87 3.62 12.82 2.27
N GLY A 88 4.69 12.37 1.62
CA GLY A 88 6.05 12.88 1.75
C GLY A 88 6.84 12.28 2.91
N ALA A 89 6.18 11.56 3.83
CA ALA A 89 6.83 10.92 4.96
C ALA A 89 7.31 9.51 4.64
N CYS A 90 8.37 9.11 5.33
CA CYS A 90 8.91 7.76 5.33
C CYS A 90 8.59 7.05 6.64
N VAL A 91 8.13 5.80 6.54
CA VAL A 91 8.03 4.86 7.66
C VAL A 91 9.08 3.76 7.51
N ARG A 92 9.68 3.35 8.63
CA ARG A 92 10.57 2.19 8.70
C ARG A 92 10.00 1.12 9.61
N ALA A 93 9.95 -0.11 9.12
CA ALA A 93 9.48 -1.27 9.86
C ALA A 93 10.30 -2.52 9.51
N GLU A 94 10.39 -3.47 10.45
CA GLU A 94 10.98 -4.79 10.25
C GLU A 94 9.85 -5.79 10.03
N GLU A 95 9.85 -6.45 8.87
CA GLU A 95 8.79 -7.33 8.43
C GLU A 95 9.34 -8.60 7.75
N SER A 96 8.71 -9.74 8.02
CA SER A 96 8.87 -10.96 7.24
C SER A 96 8.00 -10.91 5.99
N LEU A 97 8.38 -11.63 4.94
CA LEU A 97 7.58 -11.75 3.72
C LEU A 97 7.22 -13.23 3.51
N GLY A 98 6.20 -13.73 4.20
CA GLY A 98 5.92 -15.17 4.23
C GLY A 98 7.05 -15.93 4.93
N ASP A 99 7.63 -16.94 4.27
CA ASP A 99 8.71 -17.76 4.84
C ASP A 99 10.09 -17.06 4.85
N PHE A 100 10.19 -15.84 4.33
CA PHE A 100 11.45 -15.09 4.30
C PHE A 100 11.71 -14.41 5.65
N PRO A 101 12.98 -14.39 6.11
CA PRO A 101 13.34 -13.79 7.38
C PRO A 101 13.02 -12.29 7.39
N PRO A 102 12.87 -11.70 8.59
CA PRO A 102 12.58 -10.28 8.71
C PRO A 102 13.62 -9.41 8.01
N VAL A 103 13.14 -8.37 7.32
CA VAL A 103 13.96 -7.34 6.69
C VAL A 103 13.41 -5.96 7.05
N THR A 104 14.30 -4.99 7.23
CA THR A 104 13.89 -3.60 7.36
C THR A 104 13.37 -3.10 6.01
N ALA A 105 12.11 -2.66 5.95
CA ALA A 105 11.56 -1.91 4.84
C ALA A 105 11.47 -0.42 5.18
N ALA A 106 11.79 0.41 4.19
CA ALA A 106 11.59 1.85 4.21
C ALA A 106 10.57 2.22 3.13
N LEU A 107 9.41 2.75 3.54
CA LEU A 107 8.33 3.14 2.64
C LEU A 107 8.13 4.65 2.71
N LYS A 108 8.44 5.35 1.61
CA LYS A 108 8.16 6.78 1.47
C LYS A 108 6.89 6.97 0.66
N PHE A 109 5.92 7.67 1.22
CA PHE A 109 4.61 7.84 0.60
C PHE A 109 4.54 9.09 -0.26
N HIS A 110 3.70 9.02 -1.29
CA HIS A 110 3.65 10.00 -2.36
C HIS A 110 2.22 10.33 -2.75
N GLU A 111 2.05 11.46 -3.43
CA GLU A 111 0.76 11.82 -4.02
C GLU A 111 0.43 10.82 -5.15
N PRO A 112 -0.85 10.43 -5.30
CA PRO A 112 -1.26 9.60 -6.44
C PRO A 112 -0.89 10.17 -7.81
N GLY A 113 -0.78 11.50 -7.94
CA GLY A 113 -0.36 12.14 -9.20
C GLY A 113 1.05 11.72 -9.68
N ASP A 114 1.87 11.16 -8.80
CA ASP A 114 3.21 10.66 -9.15
C ASP A 114 3.16 9.27 -9.83
N PHE A 115 2.03 8.57 -9.75
CA PHE A 115 1.85 7.17 -10.22
C PHE A 115 0.81 7.02 -11.34
N PHE A 116 -0.09 8.02 -11.46
CA PHE A 116 -1.25 7.98 -12.34
C PHE A 116 -1.34 9.24 -13.18
N SER A 117 -1.89 9.11 -14.39
CA SER A 117 -2.19 10.28 -15.23
C SER A 117 -3.27 11.13 -14.59
N ALA A 118 -3.09 12.46 -14.58
CA ALA A 118 -4.01 13.40 -13.94
C ALA A 118 -5.46 13.25 -14.46
N ASP A 119 -5.64 13.13 -15.76
CA ASP A 119 -6.96 12.96 -16.39
C ASP A 119 -7.62 11.64 -16.01
N ALA A 120 -6.85 10.54 -16.01
CA ALA A 120 -7.34 9.22 -15.65
C ALA A 120 -7.77 9.16 -14.18
N LEU A 121 -6.94 9.70 -13.27
CA LEU A 121 -7.25 9.77 -11.86
C LEU A 121 -8.49 10.64 -11.59
N ALA A 122 -8.58 11.80 -12.24
CA ALA A 122 -9.73 12.70 -12.11
C ALA A 122 -11.02 12.03 -12.61
N GLN A 123 -10.95 11.30 -13.74
CA GLN A 123 -12.07 10.53 -14.26
C GLN A 123 -12.50 9.42 -13.30
N ALA A 124 -11.55 8.64 -12.78
CA ALA A 124 -11.82 7.55 -11.86
C ALA A 124 -12.51 8.04 -10.57
N ARG A 125 -12.07 9.18 -10.04
CA ARG A 125 -12.72 9.84 -8.89
C ARG A 125 -14.15 10.27 -9.20
N ARG A 126 -14.39 10.93 -10.35
CA ARG A 126 -15.74 11.33 -10.78
C ARG A 126 -16.70 10.13 -10.93
N GLN A 127 -16.17 8.99 -11.36
CA GLN A 127 -16.91 7.74 -11.53
C GLN A 127 -17.01 6.90 -10.25
N GLN A 128 -16.44 7.38 -9.14
CA GLN A 128 -16.33 6.61 -7.88
C GLN A 128 -15.66 5.24 -8.07
N ALA A 129 -14.77 5.13 -9.06
CA ALA A 129 -14.00 3.92 -9.33
C ALA A 129 -12.80 3.75 -8.38
N VAL A 130 -12.53 4.75 -7.55
CA VAL A 130 -11.52 4.76 -6.48
C VAL A 130 -12.14 5.45 -5.26
N SER A 131 -12.04 4.82 -4.09
CA SER A 131 -12.51 5.37 -2.80
C SER A 131 -11.37 5.59 -1.78
N GLY A 132 -10.18 5.07 -2.05
CA GLY A 132 -8.97 5.34 -1.28
C GLY A 132 -7.73 4.90 -2.07
N LEU A 133 -6.62 5.61 -1.90
CA LEU A 133 -5.41 5.34 -2.68
C LEU A 133 -4.15 5.64 -1.86
N VAL A 134 -3.32 4.62 -1.65
CA VAL A 134 -2.04 4.73 -0.93
C VAL A 134 -0.93 4.37 -1.89
N CYS A 135 0.02 5.28 -2.11
CA CYS A 135 1.15 5.07 -3.02
C CYS A 135 2.47 5.31 -2.28
N ALA A 136 3.44 4.43 -2.47
CA ALA A 136 4.75 4.53 -1.87
C ALA A 136 5.86 4.03 -2.80
N ARG A 137 7.08 4.47 -2.53
CA ARG A 137 8.30 3.83 -3.01
C ARG A 137 8.95 3.07 -1.86
N ILE A 138 9.56 1.93 -2.16
CA ILE A 138 10.09 0.99 -1.16
C ILE A 138 11.59 0.79 -1.36
N ALA A 139 12.32 0.65 -0.26
CA ALA A 139 13.68 0.10 -0.22
C ALA A 139 13.82 -0.86 0.95
N PHE A 140 14.69 -1.85 0.80
CA PHE A 140 14.90 -2.91 1.79
C PHE A 140 16.32 -2.88 2.35
N GLY A 141 16.48 -3.37 3.58
CA GLY A 141 17.74 -3.50 4.28
C GLY A 141 18.00 -2.37 5.28
N ASP A 142 19.04 -2.56 6.10
CA ASP A 142 19.40 -1.60 7.16
C ASP A 142 19.94 -0.28 6.60
N GLU A 143 20.61 -0.37 5.45
CA GLU A 143 21.12 0.73 4.62
C GLU A 143 20.35 0.75 3.28
N PRO A 144 19.09 1.23 3.28
CA PRO A 144 18.25 1.18 2.09
C PRO A 144 18.82 2.05 0.96
N ARG A 145 18.67 1.60 -0.28
CA ARG A 145 19.05 2.41 -1.44
C ARG A 145 18.06 3.55 -1.66
N LEU A 146 18.54 4.78 -1.52
CA LEU A 146 17.77 6.00 -1.69
C LEU A 146 18.35 6.85 -2.83
N ALA A 147 17.48 7.53 -3.56
CA ALA A 147 17.84 8.58 -4.51
C ALA A 147 18.33 9.83 -3.75
N ALA A 148 18.85 10.82 -4.50
CA ALA A 148 19.39 12.06 -3.93
C ALA A 148 18.34 12.90 -3.17
N ASP A 149 17.06 12.76 -3.51
CA ASP A 149 15.91 13.37 -2.83
C ASP A 149 15.36 12.52 -1.67
N GLY A 150 16.04 11.42 -1.34
CA GLY A 150 15.67 10.47 -0.30
C GLY A 150 14.58 9.49 -0.71
N ASP A 151 14.20 9.41 -1.99
CA ASP A 151 13.21 8.42 -2.46
C ASP A 151 13.80 7.00 -2.49
N PRO A 152 13.11 6.01 -1.91
CA PRO A 152 13.50 4.61 -2.04
C PRO A 152 13.54 4.11 -3.49
N GLN A 153 14.49 3.21 -3.80
CA GLN A 153 14.80 2.81 -5.18
C GLN A 153 14.54 1.33 -5.52
N ASP A 154 14.07 0.51 -4.58
CA ASP A 154 13.90 -0.94 -4.82
C ASP A 154 12.54 -1.31 -5.39
N GLY A 155 11.59 -0.39 -5.35
CA GLY A 155 10.31 -0.59 -6.02
C GLY A 155 9.24 0.43 -5.68
N GLU A 156 8.05 0.15 -6.21
CA GLU A 156 6.83 0.92 -6.04
C GLU A 156 5.75 0.04 -5.40
N MET A 157 4.89 0.65 -4.59
CA MET A 157 3.73 0.03 -3.96
C MET A 157 2.50 0.92 -4.13
N ILE A 158 1.40 0.30 -4.54
CA ILE A 158 0.11 0.97 -4.70
C ILE A 158 -0.95 0.09 -4.05
N HIS A 159 -1.79 0.70 -3.22
CA HIS A 159 -3.03 0.11 -2.72
C HIS A 159 -4.21 0.97 -3.15
N LEU A 160 -5.05 0.43 -4.04
CA LEU A 160 -6.24 1.10 -4.54
C LEU A 160 -7.48 0.41 -3.98
N ALA A 161 -8.24 1.14 -3.18
CA ALA A 161 -9.52 0.70 -2.64
C ALA A 161 -10.68 1.15 -3.52
N ARG A 162 -11.69 0.29 -3.64
CA ARG A 162 -12.99 0.60 -4.23
C ARG A 162 -14.12 0.08 -3.36
N ASP A 163 -15.00 0.97 -2.97
CA ASP A 163 -16.15 0.65 -2.14
C ASP A 163 -17.18 -0.18 -2.93
N LYS A 164 -17.83 -1.09 -2.21
CA LYS A 164 -18.92 -1.97 -2.64
C LYS A 164 -19.99 -2.02 -1.55
N PRO A 165 -21.21 -2.48 -1.84
CA PRO A 165 -22.26 -2.59 -0.81
C PRO A 165 -21.85 -3.38 0.45
N GLN A 166 -21.02 -4.41 0.30
CA GLN A 166 -20.57 -5.28 1.40
C GLN A 166 -19.22 -4.90 2.03
N GLY A 167 -18.58 -3.80 1.61
CA GLY A 167 -17.24 -3.41 2.07
C GLY A 167 -16.43 -2.74 0.97
N ALA A 168 -15.16 -3.12 0.82
CA ALA A 168 -14.31 -2.64 -0.27
C ALA A 168 -13.54 -3.78 -0.94
N VAL A 169 -13.05 -3.53 -2.15
CA VAL A 169 -12.00 -4.34 -2.78
C VAL A 169 -10.72 -3.53 -2.77
N LEU A 170 -9.64 -4.15 -2.34
CA LEU A 170 -8.29 -3.64 -2.45
C LEU A 170 -7.58 -4.30 -3.62
N ARG A 171 -6.99 -3.49 -4.50
CA ARG A 171 -5.98 -3.93 -5.46
C ARG A 171 -4.63 -3.39 -5.02
N SER A 172 -3.74 -4.30 -4.65
CA SER A 172 -2.35 -4.01 -4.36
C SER A 172 -1.48 -4.33 -5.56
N ARG A 173 -0.57 -3.41 -5.90
CA ARG A 173 0.43 -3.57 -6.95
C ARG A 173 1.79 -3.25 -6.36
N PHE A 174 2.72 -4.18 -6.52
CA PHE A 174 4.13 -3.94 -6.25
C PHE A 174 4.92 -4.12 -7.54
N VAL A 175 5.84 -3.21 -7.83
CA VAL A 175 6.79 -3.34 -8.93
C VAL A 175 8.19 -3.22 -8.35
N LEU A 176 8.85 -4.36 -8.18
CA LEU A 176 10.08 -4.49 -7.41
C LEU A 176 11.29 -4.82 -8.30
N GLY A 177 12.46 -4.45 -7.83
CA GLY A 177 13.74 -4.67 -8.48
C GLY A 177 14.22 -3.43 -9.25
N GLY A 178 15.11 -3.65 -10.20
CA GLY A 178 15.84 -2.61 -10.91
C GLY A 178 17.26 -3.10 -11.13
N GLU A 179 18.21 -2.57 -10.37
CA GLU A 179 19.61 -3.03 -10.44
C GLU A 179 19.78 -4.48 -9.95
N SER A 180 18.96 -4.92 -8.99
CA SER A 180 18.98 -6.28 -8.46
C SER A 180 17.72 -7.06 -8.84
N PRO A 181 17.85 -8.29 -9.37
CA PRO A 181 16.71 -9.12 -9.69
C PRO A 181 16.03 -9.62 -8.40
N VAL A 182 14.71 -9.56 -8.37
CA VAL A 182 13.90 -10.11 -7.28
C VAL A 182 13.48 -11.55 -7.62
N PRO A 183 13.79 -12.57 -6.80
CA PRO A 183 13.35 -13.95 -7.03
C PRO A 183 11.83 -14.09 -7.05
N ASN A 184 11.30 -15.07 -7.79
CA ASN A 184 9.85 -15.29 -7.87
C ASN A 184 9.27 -15.69 -6.51
N GLU A 185 10.02 -16.46 -5.74
CA GLU A 185 9.67 -16.95 -4.41
C GLU A 185 9.44 -15.78 -3.45
N LEU A 186 10.29 -14.75 -3.50
CA LEU A 186 10.09 -13.53 -2.70
C LEU A 186 8.82 -12.80 -3.11
N GLY A 187 8.52 -12.72 -4.41
CA GLY A 187 7.27 -12.14 -4.90
C GLY A 187 6.03 -12.91 -4.45
N LEU A 188 6.10 -14.24 -4.40
CA LEU A 188 5.02 -15.08 -3.87
C LEU A 188 4.88 -14.91 -2.35
N GLY A 189 5.98 -14.78 -1.61
CA GLY A 189 5.98 -14.45 -0.18
C GLY A 189 5.32 -13.10 0.09
N LEU A 190 5.68 -12.05 -0.65
CA LEU A 190 5.03 -10.74 -0.57
C LEU A 190 3.54 -10.79 -0.92
N MET A 191 3.16 -11.61 -1.90
CA MET A 191 1.75 -11.81 -2.26
C MET A 191 0.95 -12.40 -1.09
N GLN A 192 1.50 -13.40 -0.38
CA GLN A 192 0.89 -14.00 0.80
C GLN A 192 0.82 -13.01 1.97
N HIS A 193 1.93 -12.33 2.25
CA HIS A 193 2.04 -11.29 3.26
C HIS A 193 0.94 -10.22 3.07
N CYS A 194 0.88 -9.62 1.88
CA CYS A 194 -0.07 -8.57 1.58
C CYS A 194 -1.53 -9.05 1.61
N TYR A 195 -1.80 -10.29 1.19
CA TYR A 195 -3.15 -10.84 1.34
C TYR A 195 -3.53 -11.00 2.82
N ASN A 196 -2.62 -11.50 3.65
CA ASN A 196 -2.85 -11.78 5.06
C ASN A 196 -2.97 -10.51 5.92
N GLU A 197 -2.13 -9.49 5.69
CA GLU A 197 -2.19 -8.23 6.42
C GLU A 197 -3.55 -7.56 6.21
N PHE A 198 -4.01 -7.44 4.96
CA PHE A 198 -5.26 -6.73 4.67
C PHE A 198 -6.48 -7.55 5.04
N SER A 199 -6.39 -8.89 4.96
CA SER A 199 -7.42 -9.79 5.50
C SER A 199 -7.55 -9.66 7.02
N SER A 200 -6.44 -9.47 7.73
CA SER A 200 -6.41 -9.27 9.18
C SER A 200 -6.92 -7.87 9.55
N LEU A 201 -6.45 -6.83 8.86
CA LEU A 201 -6.90 -5.45 9.05
C LEU A 201 -8.41 -5.32 8.86
N ALA A 202 -8.97 -5.95 7.82
CA ALA A 202 -10.40 -5.90 7.53
C ALA A 202 -11.29 -6.42 8.68
N ARG A 203 -10.76 -7.26 9.57
CA ARG A 203 -11.52 -7.84 10.69
C ARG A 203 -11.77 -6.85 11.83
N PHE A 204 -10.95 -5.81 11.97
CA PHE A 204 -11.07 -4.86 13.08
C PHE A 204 -11.10 -3.40 12.66
N LEU A 205 -10.68 -3.07 11.43
CA LEU A 205 -10.55 -1.69 10.96
C LEU A 205 -11.85 -0.88 11.11
N PRO A 206 -13.06 -1.38 10.74
CA PRO A 206 -14.28 -0.59 10.92
C PRO A 206 -14.57 -0.27 12.39
N SER A 207 -14.40 -1.25 13.28
CA SER A 207 -14.62 -1.06 14.72
C SER A 207 -13.62 -0.07 15.31
N LEU A 208 -12.35 -0.17 14.94
CA LEU A 208 -11.31 0.75 15.40
C LEU A 208 -11.55 2.17 14.85
N TYR A 209 -11.86 2.30 13.55
CA TYR A 209 -12.16 3.57 12.90
C TYR A 209 -13.27 4.34 13.64
N TYR A 210 -14.39 3.66 13.94
CA TYR A 210 -15.49 4.29 14.66
C TYR A 210 -15.19 4.52 16.14
N GLY A 211 -14.44 3.62 16.78
CA GLY A 211 -14.01 3.75 18.18
C GLY A 211 -13.10 4.95 18.41
N GLU A 212 -12.24 5.26 17.43
CA GLU A 212 -11.36 6.43 17.43
C GLU A 212 -12.05 7.71 16.94
N HIS A 213 -13.36 7.66 16.66
CA HIS A 213 -14.11 8.77 16.06
C HIS A 213 -13.42 9.33 14.80
N ALA A 214 -12.84 8.45 14.00
CA ALA A 214 -12.09 8.81 12.80
C ALA A 214 -12.93 9.66 11.86
N ASN A 215 -12.34 10.76 11.37
CA ASN A 215 -13.01 11.76 10.55
C ASN A 215 -14.30 12.35 11.17
N GLY A 216 -14.48 12.25 12.49
CA GLY A 216 -15.69 12.68 13.19
C GLY A 216 -16.92 11.79 12.93
N GLU A 217 -16.72 10.60 12.33
CA GLU A 217 -17.82 9.69 12.03
C GLU A 217 -18.28 8.93 13.28
N LYS A 218 -19.59 8.70 13.36
CA LYS A 218 -20.18 7.80 14.35
C LYS A 218 -20.36 6.42 13.73
N GLY A 219 -20.11 5.39 14.54
CA GLY A 219 -20.40 4.02 14.15
C GLY A 219 -21.90 3.77 13.99
N PRO A 220 -22.28 2.78 13.16
CA PRO A 220 -23.67 2.36 13.06
C PRO A 220 -24.16 1.84 14.42
N LEU A 221 -25.39 2.20 14.78
CA LEU A 221 -26.07 1.61 15.93
C LEU A 221 -26.79 0.34 15.50
N ALA A 222 -26.82 -0.65 16.39
CA ALA A 222 -27.56 -1.89 16.17
C ALA A 222 -29.07 -1.71 16.38
N TRP A 223 -29.49 -0.61 17.03
CA TRP A 223 -30.86 -0.26 17.36
C TRP A 223 -31.06 1.26 17.34
#